data_AF-X1R608-F1
#
_entry.id   AF-X1R608-F1
#
_cell.length_a   1.000
_cell.length_b   1.000
_cell.length_c   1.000
_cell.angle_alpha   90.00
_cell.angle_beta   90.00
_cell.angle_gamma   90.00
#
_symmetry.space_group_name_H-M   'P 1'
#
loop_
_entity.id
_entity.type
_entity.pdbx_description
1 polymer ?
#
loop_
_entity_poly.entity_id
_entity_poly.type
_entity_poly.pdbx_seq_one_letter_code
_entity_poly.pdbx_strand_id
1 'polypeptide(L)' 'VCIIGLGYVGLPLAEAFSKSLKVIGFDIEKDKISSLNKLNESRETNSAVLTNLTFTSDPKCIGKADFIIIAVPTP' A
#
# COMPACT_ATOMS: atom_id res chain seq x y z
N VAL A 1 -3.90 5.88 7.06
CA VAL A 1 -3.99 6.51 5.72
C VAL A 1 -4.17 5.42 4.67
N CYS A 2 -5.04 5.61 3.67
CA CYS A 2 -5.19 4.71 2.54
C CYS A 2 -4.66 5.38 1.26
N ILE A 3 -3.86 4.65 0.49
CA ILE A 3 -3.38 5.10 -0.81
C ILE A 3 -4.00 4.20 -1.88
N ILE A 4 -4.74 4.80 -2.81
CA ILE A 4 -5.44 4.13 -3.91
C ILE A 4 -4.61 4.27 -5.19
N GLY A 5 -4.25 3.14 -5.78
CA GLY A 5 -3.38 3.03 -6.95
C GLY A 5 -1.92 2.88 -6.54
N LEU A 6 -1.37 1.68 -6.71
CA LEU A 6 0.01 1.35 -6.33
C LEU A 6 0.92 1.33 -7.56
N GLY A 7 0.79 2.37 -8.38
CA GLY A 7 1.68 2.62 -9.51
C GLY A 7 2.96 3.34 -9.09
N TYR A 8 3.59 3.99 -10.07
CA TYR A 8 4.85 4.73 -9.88
C TYR A 8 4.81 5.78 -8.76
N VAL A 9 3.67 6.44 -8.56
CA VAL A 9 3.51 7.46 -7.51
C VAL A 9 3.03 6.82 -6.19
N GLY A 10 1.99 6.01 -6.23
CA GLY A 10 1.33 5.57 -5.01
C GLY A 10 2.13 4.56 -4.18
N LEU A 11 2.91 3.67 -4.81
CA LEU A 11 3.73 2.71 -4.07
C LEU A 11 4.84 3.37 -3.23
N PRO A 12 5.74 4.22 -3.80
CA PRO A 12 6.75 4.90 -2.98
C PRO A 12 6.13 5.86 -1.96
N LEU A 13 4.96 6.44 -2.26
CA LEU A 13 4.21 7.24 -1.30
C LEU A 13 3.75 6.39 -0.11
N ALA A 14 3.24 5.18 -0.37
CA ALA A 14 2.78 4.26 0.68
C ALA A 14 3.95 3.82 1.58
N GLU A 15 5.10 3.50 0.98
CA GLU A 15 6.34 3.17 1.71
C GLU A 15 6.86 4.37 2.53
N ALA A 16 6.73 5.60 2.03
CA ALA A 16 7.15 6.79 2.76
C ALA A 16 6.26 7.04 3.98
N PHE A 17 4.94 6.95 3.83
CA PHE A 17 4.01 7.12 4.95
C PHE A 17 4.10 5.98 5.97
N SER A 18 4.42 4.75 5.55
CA SER A 18 4.52 3.61 6.47
C SER A 18 5.65 3.74 7.49
N LYS A 19 6.62 4.63 7.25
CA LYS A 19 7.68 4.98 8.21
C LYS A 19 7.14 5.56 9.52
N SER A 20 5.93 6.14 9.51
CA SER A 20 5.39 6.83 10.69
C SER A 20 3.91 6.54 10.95
N LEU A 21 3.16 6.05 9.96
CA LEU A 21 1.71 5.84 10.06
C LEU A 21 1.33 4.43 9.61
N LYS A 22 0.18 3.94 10.09
CA LYS A 22 -0.47 2.76 9.50
C LYS A 22 -1.02 3.10 8.12
N VAL A 23 -0.57 2.38 7.11
CA VAL A 23 -0.88 2.60 5.70
C VAL A 23 -1.56 1.38 5.10
N ILE A 24 -2.67 1.64 4.41
CA ILE A 24 -3.37 0.66 3.56
C ILE A 24 -3.05 1.03 2.11
N GLY A 25 -2.25 0.21 1.44
CA GLY A 25 -2.06 0.29 -0.01
C GLY A 25 -3.14 -0.51 -0.73
N PHE A 26 -3.98 0.17 -1.50
CA PHE A 26 -5.05 -0.46 -2.28
C PHE A 26 -4.77 -0.37 -3.77
N ASP A 27 -4.89 -1.49 -4.47
CA ASP A 27 -4.89 -1.56 -5.94
C ASP A 27 -5.90 -2.62 -6.41
N ILE A 28 -6.54 -2.36 -7.55
CA ILE A 28 -7.53 -3.29 -8.13
C ILE A 28 -6.86 -4.53 -8.74
N GLU A 29 -5.59 -4.43 -9.11
CA GLU A 29 -4.82 -5.51 -9.74
C GLU A 29 -4.38 -6.54 -8.69
N LYS A 30 -5.13 -7.64 -8.57
CA LYS A 30 -4.88 -8.70 -7.57
C LYS A 30 -3.49 -9.34 -7.70
N ASP A 31 -3.01 -9.56 -8.92
CA ASP A 31 -1.70 -10.16 -9.17
C ASP A 31 -0.56 -9.26 -8.70
N LYS A 32 -0.73 -7.94 -8.88
CA LYS A 32 0.18 -6.93 -8.35
C LYS A 32 0.20 -6.97 -6.82
N ILE A 33 -0.96 -6.98 -6.17
CA ILE A 33 -1.07 -7.08 -4.71
C ILE A 33 -0.42 -8.36 -4.17
N SER A 34 -0.64 -9.51 -4.82
CA SER A 34 0.00 -10.78 -4.42
C SER A 34 1.53 -10.69 -4.55
N SER A 35 2.03 -10.12 -5.64
CA SER A 35 3.47 -9.91 -5.85
C SER A 35 4.07 -8.97 -4.81
N LEU A 36 3.39 -7.87 -4.49
CA LEU A 36 3.81 -6.92 -3.45
C LEU A 36 3.84 -7.55 -2.05
N ASN A 37 2.83 -8.36 -1.69
CA ASN A 37 2.82 -9.06 -0.42
C ASN A 37 3.98 -10.07 -0.32
N LYS A 38 4.28 -10.84 -1.38
CA LYS A 38 5.46 -11.73 -1.41
C LYS A 38 6.77 -10.97 -1.25
N LEU A 39 6.90 -9.83 -1.94
CA LEU A 39 8.07 -8.95 -1.81
C LEU A 39 8.17 -8.40 -0.38
N ASN A 40 7.04 -8.05 0.23
CA ASN A 40 7.00 -7.53 1.60
C ASN A 40 7.44 -8.59 2.62
N GLU A 41 6.88 -9.80 2.53
CA GLU A 41 7.29 -10.96 3.35
C GLU A 41 8.79 -11.25 3.22
N SER A 42 9.34 -11.16 2.02
CA SER A 42 10.78 -11.32 1.80
C SER A 42 11.60 -10.21 2.46
N ARG A 43 11.10 -8.97 2.48
CA ARG A 43 11.77 -7.79 3.06
C ARG A 43 11.67 -7.71 4.59
N GLU A 44 10.70 -8.37 5.22
CA GLU A 44 10.54 -8.42 6.68
C GLU A 44 11.76 -9.02 7.41
N THR A 45 12.62 -9.73 6.70
CA THR A 45 13.91 -10.21 7.24
C THR A 45 14.93 -9.09 7.52
N ASN A 46 14.73 -7.85 7.02
CA ASN A 46 15.75 -6.79 7.08
C ASN A 46 15.25 -5.39 7.52
N SER A 47 13.96 -5.16 7.79
CA SER A 47 13.53 -3.81 8.19
C SER A 47 12.19 -3.75 8.93
N ALA A 48 12.21 -3.19 10.14
CA ALA A 48 11.01 -2.88 10.95
C ALA A 48 10.04 -1.88 10.28
N VAL A 49 10.48 -1.19 9.22
CA VAL A 49 9.76 -0.08 8.56
C VAL A 49 8.54 -0.54 7.76
N LEU A 50 8.49 -1.82 7.34
CA LEU A 50 7.39 -2.34 6.53
C LEU A 50 6.22 -2.89 7.35
N THR A 51 6.35 -2.96 8.67
CA THR A 51 5.30 -3.48 9.57
C THR A 51 4.01 -2.66 9.56
N ASN A 52 4.09 -1.38 9.16
CA ASN A 52 2.94 -0.49 9.11
C ASN A 52 2.26 -0.41 7.73
N LEU A 53 2.71 -1.18 6.74
CA LEU A 53 2.16 -1.16 5.38
C LEU A 53 1.43 -2.47 5.08
N THR A 54 0.16 -2.38 4.70
CA THR A 54 -0.64 -3.53 4.27
C THR A 54 -1.11 -3.32 2.83
N PHE A 55 -0.85 -4.30 1.95
CA PHE A 55 -1.35 -4.28 0.58
C PHE A 55 -2.64 -5.10 0.46
N THR A 56 -3.66 -4.54 -0.20
CA THR A 56 -4.94 -5.21 -0.39
C THR A 56 -5.61 -4.84 -1.72
N SER A 57 -6.44 -5.75 -2.21
CA SER A 57 -7.38 -5.50 -3.32
C SER A 57 -8.85 -5.52 -2.85
N ASP A 58 -9.09 -5.60 -1.53
CA ASP A 58 -10.43 -5.55 -0.95
C ASP A 58 -10.84 -4.07 -0.69
N PRO A 59 -11.83 -3.53 -1.42
CA PRO A 59 -12.27 -2.15 -1.24
C PRO A 59 -12.87 -1.90 0.14
N LYS A 60 -13.32 -2.93 0.88
CA LYS A 60 -13.83 -2.77 2.24
C LYS A 60 -12.77 -2.22 3.20
N CYS A 61 -11.49 -2.39 2.89
CA CYS A 61 -10.40 -1.85 3.71
C CYS A 61 -10.26 -0.33 3.59
N ILE A 62 -10.75 0.29 2.51
CA ILE A 62 -10.64 1.74 2.28
C ILE A 62 -11.35 2.51 3.40
N GLY A 63 -12.53 2.06 3.82
CA GLY A 63 -13.33 2.71 4.87
C GLY A 63 -12.72 2.65 6.28
N LYS A 64 -11.59 1.97 6.46
CA LYS A 64 -10.86 1.92 7.74
C LYS A 64 -9.87 3.06 7.93
N ALA A 65 -9.63 3.88 6.90
CA ALA A 65 -8.64 4.95 6.94
C ALA A 65 -9.26 6.33 7.19
N ASP A 66 -8.57 7.16 7.99
CA ASP A 66 -8.98 8.54 8.25
C ASP A 66 -8.74 9.49 7.06
N PHE A 67 -7.77 9.15 6.21
CA PHE A 67 -7.40 9.91 5.02
C PHE A 67 -7.22 8.98 3.83
N ILE A 68 -7.70 9.41 2.65
CA ILE A 68 -7.59 8.69 1.38
C ILE A 68 -6.82 9.55 0.40
N ILE A 69 -5.74 8.99 -0.17
CA ILE A 69 -4.93 9.61 -1.22
C ILE A 69 -5.14 8.82 -2.50
N ILE A 70 -5.55 9.47 -3.58
CA ILE A 70 -5.82 8.84 -4.87
C ILE A 70 -4.66 9.15 -5.82
N ALA A 71 -3.94 8.11 -6.23
CA ALA A 71 -2.77 8.17 -7.12
C ALA A 71 -2.97 7.26 -8.35
N VAL A 72 -4.14 7.35 -8.98
CA VAL A 72 -4.46 6.63 -10.22
C VAL A 72 -4.08 7.47 -11.45
N PRO A 73 -3.76 6.84 -12.60
CA PRO A 73 -3.48 7.58 -13.82
C PRO A 73 -4.65 8.48 -14.22
N THR A 74 -4.34 9.75 -14.51
CA THR A 74 -5.22 10.66 -15.22
C THR A 74 -4.74 10.71 -16.67
N PRO A 75 -5.39 10.02 -17.61
CA PRO A 75 -5.12 10.21 -19.03
C PRO A 75 -5.40 11.65 -19.47
#